data_AF-A0A218NM98-F1
#
_entry.id   AF-A0A218NM98-F1
#
_cell.length_a   1.000
_cell.length_b   1.000
_cell.length_c   1.000
_cell.angle_alpha   90.00
_cell.angle_beta   90.00
_cell.angle_gamma   90.00
#
_symmetry.space_group_name_H-M   'P 1'
#
loop_
_entity.id
_entity.type
_entity.pdbx_description
1 polymer ?
#
loop_
_entity_poly.entity_id
_entity_poly.type
_entity_poly.pdbx_seq_one_letter_code
_entity_poly.pdbx_strand_id
1 'polypeptide(L)'
;MNKKYIEEIMNLRGNNRPVRYIAKKMGVNKEVIEEIITSNIISSEPLIDGLVKGKQFQESPDYITTKQLIEKLDINVVFKNNTVLSYIAKNRSNHHDRLMDYIRYQLLSLKKDQKS
;
A
#
# COMPACT_ATOMS: atom_id res chain seq x y z
N MET A 1 5.93 -13.82 -12.02
CA MET A 1 6.51 -12.47 -12.26
C MET A 1 7.58 -12.18 -11.22
N ASN A 2 8.66 -11.49 -11.58
CA ASN A 2 9.80 -11.23 -10.68
C ASN A 2 9.42 -10.28 -9.53
N LYS A 3 9.89 -10.54 -8.29
CA LYS A 3 9.67 -9.69 -7.10
C LYS A 3 10.04 -8.22 -7.36
N LYS A 4 11.20 -7.98 -7.99
CA LYS A 4 11.69 -6.63 -8.32
C LYS A 4 10.74 -5.88 -9.26
N TYR A 5 10.05 -6.61 -10.13
CA TYR A 5 9.10 -6.04 -11.08
C TYR A 5 7.82 -5.55 -10.39
N ILE A 6 7.27 -6.37 -9.48
CA ILE A 6 6.09 -6.00 -8.67
C ILE A 6 6.44 -4.81 -7.78
N GLU A 7 7.62 -4.81 -7.17
CA GLU A 7 8.10 -3.71 -6.33
C GLU A 7 8.12 -2.38 -7.10
N GLU A 8 8.65 -2.37 -8.33
CA GLU A 8 8.69 -1.17 -9.15
C GLU A 8 7.29 -0.65 -9.54
N ILE A 9 6.36 -1.54 -9.91
CA ILE A 9 4.95 -1.18 -10.15
C ILE A 9 4.36 -0.51 -8.90
N MET A 10 4.56 -1.10 -7.73
CA MET A 10 4.00 -0.60 -6.48
C MET A 10 4.65 0.72 -6.05
N ASN A 11 5.96 0.90 -6.25
CA ASN A 11 6.64 2.17 -6.04
C ASN A 11 6.07 3.28 -6.95
N LEU A 12 5.74 2.97 -8.21
CA LEU A 12 5.09 3.93 -9.10
C LEU A 12 3.65 4.25 -8.64
N ARG A 13 2.89 3.26 -8.13
CA ARG A 13 1.57 3.51 -7.50
C ARG A 13 1.71 4.43 -6.30
N GLY A 14 2.66 4.17 -5.40
CA GLY A 14 2.96 5.02 -4.24
C GLY A 14 3.34 6.44 -4.63
N ASN A 15 3.97 6.62 -5.79
CA ASN A 15 4.25 7.93 -6.42
C ASN A 15 3.07 8.52 -7.21
N ASN A 16 1.84 8.10 -6.88
CA ASN A 16 0.58 8.56 -7.47
C ASN A 16 0.48 8.37 -8.99
N ARG A 17 1.20 7.39 -9.57
CA ARG A 17 1.11 7.12 -11.02
C ARG A 17 -0.09 6.23 -11.35
N PRO A 18 -0.92 6.59 -12.36
CA PRO A 18 -2.05 5.76 -12.77
C PRO A 18 -1.58 4.50 -13.50
N VAL A 19 -2.42 3.45 -13.50
CA VAL A 19 -2.10 2.15 -14.13
C VAL A 19 -1.69 2.32 -15.60
N ARG A 20 -2.41 3.14 -16.37
CA ARG A 20 -2.09 3.42 -17.78
C ARG A 20 -0.67 3.97 -17.97
N TYR A 21 -0.21 4.83 -17.06
CA TYR A 21 1.16 5.36 -17.10
C TYR A 21 2.17 4.25 -16.83
N ILE A 22 1.92 3.43 -15.81
CA ILE A 22 2.81 2.34 -15.41
C ILE A 22 2.92 1.31 -16.52
N ALA A 23 1.79 0.90 -17.11
CA ALA A 23 1.73 -0.02 -18.25
C ALA A 23 2.63 0.46 -19.40
N LYS A 24 2.48 1.73 -19.80
CA LYS A 24 3.31 2.33 -20.86
C LYS A 24 4.79 2.39 -20.46
N LYS A 25 5.10 2.81 -19.24
CA LYS A 25 6.47 2.99 -18.76
C LYS A 25 7.22 1.65 -18.66
N MET A 26 6.53 0.63 -18.19
CA MET A 26 7.14 -0.68 -17.89
C MET A 26 6.96 -1.70 -19.00
N GLY A 27 6.27 -1.36 -20.09
CA GLY A 27 6.00 -2.26 -21.21
C GLY A 27 5.15 -3.47 -20.81
N VAL A 28 4.25 -3.32 -19.84
CA VAL A 28 3.40 -4.41 -19.36
C VAL A 28 1.94 -4.09 -19.54
N ASN A 29 1.16 -5.16 -19.73
CA ASN A 29 -0.25 -5.05 -19.94
C ASN A 29 -0.96 -4.46 -18.69
N LYS A 30 -1.91 -3.57 -18.93
CA LYS A 30 -2.72 -2.93 -17.90
C LYS A 30 -3.43 -3.97 -17.03
N GLU A 31 -4.02 -5.00 -17.62
CA GLU A 31 -4.78 -6.01 -16.88
C GLU A 31 -3.90 -6.74 -15.86
N VAL A 32 -2.64 -7.04 -16.20
CA VAL A 32 -1.67 -7.64 -15.28
C VAL A 32 -1.43 -6.75 -14.06
N ILE A 33 -1.36 -5.43 -14.24
CA ILE A 33 -1.18 -4.49 -13.13
C ILE A 33 -2.43 -4.47 -12.24
N GLU A 34 -3.61 -4.50 -12.84
CA GLU A 34 -4.89 -4.52 -12.10
C GLU A 34 -5.07 -5.83 -11.31
N GLU A 35 -4.64 -6.97 -11.86
CA GLU A 35 -4.61 -8.25 -11.15
C GLU A 35 -3.70 -8.21 -9.92
N ILE A 36 -2.51 -7.62 -10.02
CA ILE A 36 -1.60 -7.45 -8.86
C ILE A 36 -2.27 -6.60 -7.78
N ILE A 37 -2.85 -5.46 -8.16
CA ILE A 37 -3.49 -4.54 -7.22
C ILE A 37 -4.66 -5.24 -6.52
N THR A 38 -5.50 -5.94 -7.29
CA THR A 38 -6.66 -6.69 -6.78
C THR A 38 -6.22 -7.81 -5.84
N SER A 39 -5.18 -8.57 -6.21
CA SER A 39 -4.61 -9.62 -5.37
C SER A 39 -4.06 -9.06 -4.04
N ASN A 40 -3.37 -7.91 -4.09
CA ASN A 40 -2.87 -7.24 -2.91
C ASN A 40 -4.00 -6.74 -2.00
N ILE A 41 -5.08 -6.18 -2.56
CA ILE A 41 -6.28 -5.79 -1.82
C ILE A 41 -6.83 -6.98 -1.03
N ILE A 42 -7.17 -8.06 -1.72
CA ILE A 42 -7.76 -9.26 -1.11
C ILE A 42 -6.83 -9.84 -0.03
N SER A 43 -5.54 -9.93 -0.33
CA SER A 43 -4.57 -10.56 0.58
C SER A 43 -4.26 -9.73 1.81
N SER A 44 -4.35 -8.40 1.72
CA SER A 44 -4.00 -7.47 2.79
C SER A 44 -5.18 -7.10 3.68
N GLU A 45 -6.42 -7.29 3.22
CA GLU A 45 -7.64 -6.88 3.93
C GLU A 45 -7.72 -7.44 5.36
N PRO A 46 -7.50 -8.75 5.63
CA PRO A 46 -7.50 -9.26 7.00
C PRO A 46 -6.41 -8.66 7.89
N LEU A 47 -5.28 -8.25 7.31
CA LEU A 47 -4.17 -7.63 8.04
C LEU A 47 -4.50 -6.18 8.40
N ILE A 48 -5.07 -5.44 7.46
CA ILE A 48 -5.54 -4.07 7.67
C ILE A 48 -6.61 -4.06 8.76
N ASP A 49 -7.56 -4.99 8.71
CA ASP A 49 -8.59 -5.11 9.73
C ASP A 49 -8.00 -5.37 11.11
N GLY A 50 -7.02 -6.27 11.21
CA GLY A 50 -6.28 -6.51 12.45
C GLY A 50 -5.55 -5.26 12.97
N LEU A 51 -4.98 -4.44 12.08
CA LEU A 51 -4.24 -3.23 12.45
C LEU A 51 -5.14 -2.11 12.99
N VAL A 52 -6.36 -1.98 12.46
CA VAL A 52 -7.25 -0.85 12.79
C VAL A 52 -8.35 -1.20 13.79
N LYS A 53 -8.57 -2.49 14.08
CA LYS A 53 -9.60 -2.96 15.01
C LYS A 53 -9.43 -2.36 16.41
N GLY A 54 -10.51 -1.80 16.95
CA GLY A 54 -10.58 -1.29 18.32
C GLY A 54 -9.78 0.00 18.57
N LYS A 55 -9.22 0.62 17.53
CA LYS A 55 -8.49 1.90 17.65
C LYS A 55 -9.42 3.07 17.35
N GLN A 56 -9.31 4.12 18.17
CA GLN A 56 -9.91 5.42 17.87
C GLN A 56 -8.88 6.28 17.14
N PHE A 57 -9.28 6.87 16.01
CA PHE A 57 -8.41 7.67 15.15
C PHE A 57 -8.92 9.10 15.14
N GLN A 58 -8.12 10.05 15.66
CA GLN A 58 -8.57 11.42 15.93
C GLN A 58 -8.23 12.41 14.80
N GLU A 59 -7.33 12.08 13.87
CA GLU A 59 -6.96 12.98 12.77
C GLU A 59 -6.87 12.25 11.43
N SER A 60 -7.34 12.90 10.37
CA SER A 60 -7.21 12.46 8.98
C SER A 60 -5.98 13.09 8.36
N PRO A 61 -4.82 12.42 8.33
CA PRO A 61 -3.67 12.97 7.64
C PRO A 61 -3.90 13.02 6.13
N ASP A 62 -3.28 13.99 5.50
CA ASP A 62 -3.25 14.11 4.06
C ASP A 62 -2.28 13.08 3.43
N TYR A 63 -2.40 12.93 2.11
CA TYR A 63 -1.58 12.02 1.32
C TYR A 63 -0.08 12.30 1.45
N ILE A 64 0.34 13.57 1.45
CA ILE A 64 1.75 13.95 1.42
C ILE A 64 2.41 13.59 2.76
N THR A 65 1.77 13.98 3.86
CA THR A 65 2.26 13.66 5.21
C THR A 65 2.37 12.15 5.41
N THR A 66 1.33 11.40 5.04
CA THR A 66 1.32 9.94 5.19
C THR A 66 2.39 9.28 4.35
N LYS A 67 2.55 9.70 3.08
CA LYS A 67 3.58 9.18 2.20
C LYS A 67 4.98 9.41 2.76
N GLN A 68 5.27 10.62 3.25
CA GLN A 68 6.57 10.93 3.85
C GLN A 68 6.88 10.04 5.06
N LEU A 69 5.88 9.74 5.89
CA LEU A 69 6.06 8.83 7.02
C LEU A 69 6.37 7.41 6.56
N ILE A 70 5.68 6.91 5.53
CA ILE A 70 5.92 5.57 4.97
C ILE A 70 7.33 5.47 4.37
N GLU A 71 7.81 6.51 3.69
CA GLU A 71 9.13 6.51 3.04
C GLU A 71 10.30 6.72 4.01
N LYS A 72 10.08 7.42 5.13
CA LYS A 72 11.14 7.77 6.09
C LYS A 72 11.26 6.81 7.27
N LEU A 73 10.18 6.15 7.65
CA LEU A 73 10.17 5.24 8.80
C LEU A 73 10.57 3.83 8.37
N ASP A 74 11.20 3.11 9.29
CA ASP A 74 11.37 1.67 9.15
C ASP A 74 10.00 0.99 9.06
N ILE A 75 9.89 -0.01 8.19
CA ILE A 75 8.62 -0.68 7.90
C ILE A 75 7.98 -1.31 9.15
N ASN A 76 8.78 -1.75 10.13
CA ASN A 76 8.31 -2.29 11.41
C ASN A 76 7.70 -1.22 12.33
N VAL A 77 7.98 0.06 12.04
CA VAL A 77 7.52 1.23 12.79
C VAL A 77 6.36 1.92 12.05
N VAL A 78 6.35 1.92 10.71
CA VAL A 78 5.30 2.50 9.86
C VAL A 78 3.90 2.07 10.33
N PHE A 79 3.68 0.76 10.52
CA PHE A 79 2.37 0.22 10.91
C PHE A 79 2.04 0.33 12.41
N LYS A 80 2.91 0.98 13.20
CA LYS A 80 2.64 1.36 14.59
C LYS A 80 2.38 2.87 14.72
N ASN A 81 2.66 3.65 13.67
CA ASN A 81 2.47 5.09 13.67
C ASN A 81 0.98 5.44 13.57
N ASN A 82 0.49 6.23 14.53
CA ASN A 82 -0.93 6.59 14.61
C ASN A 82 -1.42 7.34 13.37
N THR A 83 -0.61 8.22 12.79
CA THR A 83 -0.95 8.95 11.57
C THR A 83 -1.17 7.99 10.40
N VAL A 84 -0.22 7.07 10.17
CA VAL A 84 -0.36 6.06 9.12
C VAL A 84 -1.58 5.16 9.37
N LEU A 85 -1.80 4.72 10.61
CA LEU A 85 -2.97 3.90 10.95
C LEU A 85 -4.29 4.65 10.76
N SER A 86 -4.36 5.94 11.08
CA SER A 86 -5.54 6.77 10.81
C SER A 86 -5.81 6.89 9.31
N TYR A 87 -4.76 7.07 8.50
CA TYR A 87 -4.90 7.08 7.04
C TYR A 87 -5.46 5.76 6.53
N ILE A 88 -4.92 4.64 7.00
CA ILE A 88 -5.36 3.29 6.63
C ILE A 88 -6.82 3.09 7.03
N ALA A 89 -7.19 3.41 8.28
CA ALA A 89 -8.55 3.23 8.77
C ALA A 89 -9.58 3.99 7.93
N LYS A 90 -9.23 5.20 7.49
CA LYS A 90 -10.09 6.03 6.64
C LYS A 90 -10.17 5.53 5.20
N ASN A 91 -9.03 5.15 4.61
CA ASN A 91 -8.93 4.89 3.18
C ASN A 91 -8.94 3.40 2.81
N ARG A 92 -9.03 2.47 3.78
CA ARG A 92 -8.99 1.01 3.52
C ARG A 92 -10.04 0.51 2.53
N SER A 93 -11.21 1.14 2.48
CA SER A 93 -12.28 0.81 1.54
C SER A 93 -12.18 1.58 0.22
N ASN A 94 -11.19 2.46 0.06
CA ASN A 94 -10.94 3.15 -1.19
C ASN A 94 -9.98 2.33 -2.06
N HIS A 95 -10.54 1.62 -3.05
CA HIS A 95 -9.80 0.79 -4.00
C HIS A 95 -9.14 1.59 -5.13
N HIS A 96 -9.37 2.91 -5.18
CA HIS A 96 -8.72 3.81 -6.14
C HIS A 96 -7.57 4.60 -5.53
N ASP A 97 -7.38 4.52 -4.21
CA ASP A 97 -6.30 5.18 -3.50
C ASP A 97 -4.97 4.48 -3.79
N ARG A 98 -4.11 5.17 -4.53
CA ARG A 98 -2.82 4.65 -4.99
C ARG A 98 -1.80 4.52 -3.85
N LEU A 99 -1.93 5.35 -2.80
CA LEU A 99 -1.12 5.21 -1.60
C LEU A 99 -1.55 3.97 -0.83
N MET A 100 -2.86 3.71 -0.73
CA MET A 100 -3.34 2.47 -0.12
C MET A 100 -2.86 1.23 -0.86
N ASP A 101 -2.80 1.22 -2.20
CA ASP A 101 -2.21 0.11 -2.94
C ASP A 101 -0.75 -0.16 -2.55
N TYR A 102 0.02 0.92 -2.37
CA TYR A 102 1.41 0.83 -1.93
C TYR A 102 1.52 0.33 -0.49
N ILE A 103 0.70 0.86 0.43
CA ILE A 103 0.64 0.43 1.83
C ILE A 103 0.31 -1.06 1.92
N ARG A 104 -0.69 -1.54 1.17
CA ARG A 104 -1.07 -2.95 1.12
C ARG A 104 0.09 -3.84 0.69
N TYR A 105 0.82 -3.42 -0.35
CA TYR A 105 2.01 -4.13 -0.81
C TYR A 105 3.12 -4.18 0.26
N GLN A 106 3.40 -3.05 0.90
CA GLN A 106 4.40 -2.95 1.96
C GLN A 106 4.06 -3.86 3.15
N LEU A 107 2.79 -3.89 3.56
CA LEU A 107 2.29 -4.76 4.63
C LEU A 107 2.44 -6.25 4.30
N LEU A 108 2.13 -6.64 3.05
CA LEU A 108 2.30 -8.01 2.59
C LEU A 108 3.76 -8.43 2.51
N SER A 109 4.64 -7.51 2.12
CA SER A 109 6.09 -7.77 2.05
C SER A 109 6.65 -8.03 3.45
N LEU A 110 6.29 -7.20 4.43
CA LEU A 110 6.66 -7.38 5.83
C LEU A 110 6.25 -8.77 6.37
N LYS A 111 5.02 -9.21 6.08
CA LYS A 111 4.51 -10.53 6.52
C LYS A 111 5.28 -11.69 5.90
N LYS A 112 5.75 -11.56 4.66
CA LYS A 112 6.53 -12.61 3.98
C LYS A 112 7.92 -12.72 4.58
N ASP A 113 8.54 -11.60 4.90
CA ASP A 113 9.89 -11.57 5.48
C ASP A 113 9.89 -12.09 6.92
N GLN A 114 8.78 -12.00 7.67
CA GLN A 114 8.61 -12.61 9.00
C GLN A 114 8.38 -14.13 8.99
N LYS A 115 8.10 -14.71 7.82
CA LYS A 115 7.86 -16.16 7.65
C LYS A 115 9.04 -16.89 6.98
N SER A 116 10.08 -16.14 6.60
CA SER A 116 11.31 -16.67 6.00
C SER A 116 12.38 -16.78 7.06
#